data_AF-U2ZZS9-F1
#
_entry.id   AF-U2ZZS9-F1
#
_cell.length_a   1.000
_cell.length_b   1.000
_cell.length_c   1.000
_cell.angle_alpha   90.00
_cell.angle_beta   90.00
_cell.angle_gamma   90.00
#
_symmetry.space_group_name_H-M   'P 1'
#
loop_
_entity.id
_entity.type
_entity.pdbx_description
1 polymer ?
#
loop_
_entity_poly.entity_id
_entity_poly.type
_entity_poly.pdbx_seq_one_letter_code
_entity_poly.pdbx_strand_id
1 'polypeptide(L)'
;MPDRDNPSSPRGETHEDHHAFALRARADRRARAQALGVDDAFVSRLVDSFYARIRADELLGPIFSAKVTDWDGHLGQMKRFWRSILFSSAEYSGNPMPKHVAISGLDRQHFAHWLDLFYSTLRAEGASEEAVRLVGERARMIADSLLTGIALHRDGLVGSRAGADLPHP
;
A
#
# COMPACT_ATOMS: atom_id res chain seq x y z
N MET A 1 -16.88 41.32 48.46
CA MET A 1 -17.20 40.80 47.11
C MET A 1 -16.38 39.54 46.90
N PRO A 2 -17.02 38.43 46.47
CA PRO A 2 -16.49 37.08 46.64
C PRO A 2 -15.50 36.66 45.55
N ASP A 3 -14.67 35.71 45.98
CA ASP A 3 -13.64 34.96 45.26
C ASP A 3 -14.22 34.19 44.06
N ARG A 4 -13.46 34.06 42.98
CA ARG A 4 -13.93 33.48 41.71
C ARG A 4 -13.80 31.95 41.74
N ASP A 5 -14.95 31.29 41.64
CA ASP A 5 -15.08 29.89 41.23
C ASP A 5 -14.29 29.59 39.95
N ASN A 6 -13.42 28.58 40.03
CA ASN A 6 -12.71 27.98 38.91
C ASN A 6 -13.42 26.68 38.50
N PRO A 7 -14.12 26.62 37.34
CA PRO A 7 -14.65 25.35 36.87
C PRO A 7 -13.54 24.53 36.16
N SER A 8 -13.07 23.52 36.89
CA SER A 8 -12.65 22.18 36.46
C SER A 8 -12.40 21.95 34.95
N SER A 9 -11.15 21.60 34.61
CA SER A 9 -10.80 20.96 33.33
C SER A 9 -11.60 19.66 33.10
N PRO A 10 -12.03 19.36 31.86
CA PRO A 10 -12.60 18.05 31.58
C PRO A 10 -11.52 16.98 31.63
N ARG A 11 -11.83 15.90 32.36
CA ARG A 11 -11.05 14.68 32.55
C ARG A 11 -10.79 13.99 31.21
N GLY A 12 -9.64 13.34 31.11
CA GLY A 12 -9.05 12.79 29.89
C GLY A 12 -9.95 11.86 29.08
N GLU A 13 -9.97 12.13 27.77
CA GLU A 13 -10.21 11.12 26.73
C GLU A 13 -9.13 10.03 26.90
N THR A 14 -9.54 8.79 27.12
CA THR A 14 -8.61 7.73 27.55
C THR A 14 -8.03 6.96 26.36
N HIS A 15 -6.84 6.39 26.53
CA HIS A 15 -6.18 5.50 25.55
C HIS A 15 -7.08 4.32 25.10
N GLU A 16 -8.04 3.91 25.93
CA GLU A 16 -9.02 2.86 25.63
C GLU A 16 -10.06 3.30 24.58
N ASP A 17 -10.51 4.56 24.63
CA ASP A 17 -11.46 5.12 23.66
C ASP A 17 -10.83 5.24 22.26
N HIS A 18 -9.55 5.64 22.22
CA HIS A 18 -8.77 5.68 20.98
C HIS A 18 -8.56 4.27 20.38
N HIS A 19 -8.31 3.26 21.22
CA HIS A 19 -8.17 1.88 20.77
C HIS A 19 -9.50 1.31 20.23
N ALA A 20 -10.61 1.54 20.93
CA ALA A 20 -11.94 1.10 20.49
C ALA A 20 -12.35 1.78 19.17
N PHE A 21 -12.10 3.08 19.02
CA PHE A 21 -12.31 3.80 17.77
C PHE A 21 -11.48 3.22 16.62
N ALA A 22 -10.18 2.95 16.86
CA ALA A 22 -9.30 2.36 15.85
C ALA A 22 -9.77 0.97 15.41
N LEU A 23 -10.21 0.12 16.33
CA LEU A 23 -10.75 -1.20 16.01
C LEU A 23 -12.01 -1.10 15.16
N ARG A 24 -12.93 -0.19 15.49
CA ARG A 24 -14.15 0.04 14.71
C ARG A 24 -13.85 0.56 13.31
N ALA A 25 -12.95 1.53 13.19
CA ALA A 25 -12.54 2.05 11.89
C ALA A 25 -11.89 0.97 11.00
N ARG A 26 -11.13 0.02 11.58
CA ARG A 26 -10.58 -1.14 10.87
C ARG A 26 -11.69 -2.09 10.41
N ALA A 27 -12.64 -2.40 11.29
CA ALA A 27 -13.78 -3.25 10.97
C ALA A 27 -14.63 -2.65 9.83
N ASP A 28 -14.95 -1.36 9.90
CA ASP A 28 -15.72 -0.66 8.87
C ASP A 28 -15.01 -0.65 7.51
N ARG A 29 -13.68 -0.42 7.51
CA ARG A 29 -12.87 -0.47 6.28
C ARG A 29 -12.88 -1.85 5.66
N ARG A 30 -12.69 -2.90 6.48
CA ARG A 30 -12.73 -4.29 6.02
C ARG A 30 -14.10 -4.67 5.47
N ALA A 31 -15.18 -4.30 6.17
CA ALA A 31 -16.55 -4.56 5.71
C ALA A 31 -16.85 -3.88 4.36
N ARG A 32 -16.41 -2.63 4.18
CA ARG A 32 -16.55 -1.92 2.90
C ARG A 32 -15.77 -2.58 1.76
N ALA A 33 -14.55 -3.03 2.03
CA ALA A 33 -13.75 -3.75 1.03
C ALA A 33 -14.41 -5.09 0.65
N GLN A 34 -14.87 -5.85 1.64
CA GLN A 34 -15.58 -7.12 1.42
C GLN A 34 -16.88 -6.94 0.66
N ALA A 35 -17.63 -5.87 0.89
CA ALA A 35 -18.84 -5.54 0.13
C ALA A 35 -18.56 -5.31 -1.38
N LEU A 36 -17.32 -4.99 -1.73
CA LEU A 36 -16.85 -4.86 -3.11
C LEU A 36 -16.14 -6.13 -3.64
N GLY A 37 -16.22 -7.25 -2.91
CA GLY A 37 -15.55 -8.50 -3.27
C GLY A 37 -14.04 -8.52 -2.98
N VAL A 38 -13.51 -7.50 -2.27
CA VAL A 38 -12.11 -7.44 -1.85
C VAL A 38 -11.97 -8.10 -0.49
N ASP A 39 -11.82 -9.42 -0.48
CA ASP A 39 -11.59 -10.24 0.72
C ASP A 39 -10.18 -10.86 0.76
N ASP A 40 -9.87 -11.67 1.77
CA ASP A 40 -8.55 -12.30 1.91
C ASP A 40 -8.24 -13.26 0.75
N ALA A 41 -9.25 -13.94 0.19
CA ALA A 41 -9.07 -14.87 -0.92
C ALA A 41 -8.76 -14.11 -2.22
N PHE A 42 -9.47 -13.00 -2.47
CA PHE A 42 -9.16 -12.07 -3.56
C PHE A 42 -7.74 -11.54 -3.45
N VAL A 43 -7.33 -11.07 -2.27
CA VAL A 43 -5.95 -10.57 -2.05
C VAL A 43 -4.92 -11.67 -2.32
N SER A 44 -5.16 -12.91 -1.89
CA SER A 44 -4.24 -14.01 -2.17
C SER A 44 -4.09 -14.24 -3.67
N ARG A 45 -5.20 -14.36 -4.42
CA ARG A 45 -5.15 -14.60 -5.87
C ARG A 45 -4.50 -13.43 -6.61
N LEU A 46 -4.89 -12.20 -6.27
CA LEU A 46 -4.28 -10.99 -6.84
C LEU A 46 -2.77 -10.99 -6.66
N VAL A 47 -2.27 -11.26 -5.46
CA VAL A 47 -0.83 -11.29 -5.19
C VAL A 47 -0.15 -12.41 -5.99
N ASP A 48 -0.70 -13.62 -5.97
CA ASP A 48 -0.11 -14.76 -6.69
C ASP A 48 -0.06 -14.49 -8.20
N SER A 49 -1.16 -14.04 -8.80
CA SER A 49 -1.25 -13.69 -10.23
C SER A 49 -0.35 -12.52 -10.61
N PHE A 50 -0.30 -11.48 -9.78
CA PHE A 50 0.50 -10.29 -10.05
C PHE A 50 2.00 -10.61 -10.06
N TYR A 51 2.48 -11.36 -9.07
CA TYR A 51 3.89 -11.74 -9.00
C TYR A 51 4.27 -12.81 -10.02
N ALA A 52 3.35 -13.69 -10.42
CA ALA A 52 3.57 -14.56 -11.56
C ALA A 52 3.82 -13.75 -12.84
N ARG A 53 3.05 -12.68 -13.06
CA ARG A 53 3.25 -11.75 -14.19
C ARG A 53 4.56 -10.97 -14.07
N ILE A 54 4.90 -10.43 -12.90
CA ILE A 54 6.19 -9.76 -12.66
C ILE A 54 7.37 -10.68 -13.03
N ARG A 55 7.32 -11.95 -12.64
CA ARG A 55 8.40 -12.91 -12.92
C ARG A 55 8.62 -13.15 -14.41
N ALA A 56 7.55 -13.08 -15.20
CA ALA A 56 7.60 -13.24 -16.65
C ALA A 56 7.88 -11.92 -17.39
N ASP A 57 7.87 -10.78 -16.70
CA ASP A 57 8.01 -9.46 -17.29
C ASP A 57 9.46 -9.14 -17.64
N GLU A 58 9.71 -8.62 -18.84
CA GLU A 58 11.07 -8.36 -19.33
C GLU A 58 11.75 -7.18 -18.61
N LEU A 59 10.98 -6.19 -18.14
CA LEU A 59 11.51 -5.00 -17.46
C LEU A 59 11.65 -5.23 -15.95
N LEU A 60 10.62 -5.78 -15.32
CA LEU A 60 10.56 -5.95 -13.86
C LEU A 60 11.15 -7.29 -13.40
N GLY A 61 10.99 -8.35 -14.18
CA GLY A 61 11.43 -9.70 -13.84
C GLY A 61 12.90 -9.78 -13.44
N PRO A 62 13.85 -9.15 -14.17
CA PRO A 62 15.26 -9.12 -13.79
C PRO A 62 15.52 -8.43 -12.44
N ILE A 63 14.81 -7.33 -12.13
CA ILE A 63 14.95 -6.59 -10.87
C ILE A 63 14.51 -7.46 -9.69
N PHE A 64 13.35 -8.10 -9.81
CA PHE A 64 12.85 -8.99 -8.77
C PHE A 64 13.71 -10.24 -8.62
N SER A 65 14.13 -10.87 -9.72
CA SER A 65 14.99 -12.06 -9.68
C SER A 65 16.35 -11.79 -9.02
N ALA A 66 16.89 -10.58 -9.15
CA ALA A 66 18.13 -10.17 -8.49
C ALA A 66 17.96 -9.92 -6.98
N LYS A 67 16.74 -9.71 -6.48
CA LYS A 67 16.47 -9.34 -5.08
C LYS A 67 15.66 -10.38 -4.29
N VAL A 68 14.96 -11.28 -4.97
CA VAL A 68 14.06 -12.27 -4.38
C VAL A 68 14.54 -13.66 -4.76
N THR A 69 15.07 -14.38 -3.77
CA THR A 69 15.51 -15.77 -3.89
C THR A 69 14.48 -16.75 -3.31
N ASP A 70 13.90 -16.42 -2.15
CA ASP A 70 12.78 -17.15 -1.54
C ASP A 70 11.44 -16.54 -1.98
N TRP A 71 10.87 -17.12 -3.06
CA TRP A 71 9.61 -16.64 -3.63
C TRP A 71 8.41 -16.93 -2.71
N ASP A 72 8.36 -18.09 -2.06
CA ASP A 72 7.23 -18.45 -1.20
C ASP A 72 7.17 -17.53 0.02
N GLY A 73 8.33 -17.27 0.65
CA GLY A 73 8.45 -16.31 1.74
C GLY A 73 8.07 -14.89 1.30
N HIS A 74 8.50 -14.47 0.11
CA HIS A 74 8.17 -13.16 -0.45
C HIS A 74 6.66 -13.00 -0.69
N LEU A 75 6.02 -13.98 -1.35
CA LEU A 75 4.58 -13.95 -1.61
C LEU A 75 3.78 -13.93 -0.30
N GLY A 76 4.18 -14.71 0.71
CA GLY A 76 3.58 -14.67 2.04
C GLY A 76 3.67 -13.28 2.69
N GLN A 77 4.81 -12.60 2.55
CA GLN A 77 4.99 -11.23 3.03
C GLN A 77 4.10 -10.23 2.26
N MET A 78 3.99 -10.37 0.93
CA MET A 78 3.18 -9.49 0.10
C MET A 78 1.68 -9.67 0.36
N LYS A 79 1.21 -10.88 0.64
CA LYS A 79 -0.16 -11.12 1.12
C LYS A 79 -0.43 -10.39 2.44
N ARG A 80 0.50 -10.41 3.40
CA ARG A 80 0.36 -9.65 4.67
C ARG A 80 0.39 -8.14 4.45
N PHE A 81 1.26 -7.68 3.56
CA PHE A 81 1.35 -6.27 3.17
C PHE A 81 0.03 -5.76 2.60
N TRP A 82 -0.50 -6.41 1.56
CA TRP A 82 -1.74 -5.96 0.92
C TRP A 82 -2.96 -6.05 1.84
N ARG A 83 -3.07 -7.09 2.68
CA ARG A 83 -4.10 -7.14 3.73
C ARG A 83 -3.96 -5.99 4.74
N SER A 84 -2.74 -5.61 5.11
CA SER A 84 -2.51 -4.45 5.98
C SER A 84 -2.90 -3.14 5.32
N ILE A 85 -2.64 -2.97 4.02
CA ILE A 85 -3.02 -1.77 3.26
C ILE A 85 -4.54 -1.67 3.09
N LEU A 86 -5.19 -2.77 2.71
CA LEU A 86 -6.61 -2.77 2.35
C LEU A 86 -7.52 -2.89 3.58
N PHE A 87 -7.14 -3.70 4.57
CA PHE A 87 -7.97 -4.00 5.73
C PHE A 87 -7.45 -3.37 7.03
N SER A 88 -6.26 -2.77 7.01
CA SER A 88 -5.64 -2.20 8.22
C SER A 88 -5.46 -3.21 9.35
N SER A 89 -5.13 -4.45 8.96
CA SER A 89 -4.96 -5.58 9.88
C SER A 89 -3.67 -5.54 10.70
N ALA A 90 -2.75 -4.61 10.41
CA ALA A 90 -1.45 -4.47 11.09
C ALA A 90 -0.56 -5.73 11.03
N GLU A 91 -0.75 -6.58 10.03
CA GLU A 91 0.01 -7.83 9.83
C GLU A 91 1.39 -7.63 9.18
N TYR A 92 1.68 -6.41 8.71
CA TYR A 92 2.95 -6.03 8.10
C TYR A 92 3.61 -4.90 8.89
N SER A 93 4.85 -5.16 9.33
CA SER A 93 5.67 -4.23 10.13
C SER A 93 6.96 -3.80 9.43
N GLY A 94 7.15 -4.13 8.15
CA GLY A 94 8.36 -3.82 7.40
C GLY A 94 8.45 -2.36 6.97
N ASN A 95 9.67 -1.88 6.71
CA ASN A 95 9.90 -0.58 6.08
C ASN A 95 10.29 -0.79 4.60
N PRO A 96 9.38 -0.56 3.63
CA PRO A 96 9.67 -0.80 2.22
C PRO A 96 10.67 0.21 1.65
N MET A 97 10.68 1.46 2.11
CA MET A 97 11.45 2.53 1.47
C MET A 97 12.96 2.24 1.35
N PRO A 98 13.70 1.86 2.43
CA PRO A 98 15.13 1.55 2.33
C PRO A 98 15.45 0.43 1.33
N LYS A 99 14.55 -0.54 1.18
CA LYS A 99 14.74 -1.66 0.25
C LYS A 99 14.67 -1.19 -1.20
N HIS A 100 13.82 -0.22 -1.52
CA HIS A 100 13.67 0.30 -2.87
C HIS A 100 14.75 1.33 -3.22
N VAL A 101 15.16 2.17 -2.26
CA VAL A 101 16.30 3.09 -2.43
C VAL A 101 17.60 2.35 -2.76
N ALA A 102 17.79 1.15 -2.20
CA ALA A 102 18.95 0.30 -2.47
C ALA A 102 18.96 -0.37 -3.86
N ILE A 103 17.92 -0.19 -4.68
CA ILE A 103 17.84 -0.71 -6.05
C ILE A 103 18.32 0.38 -7.01
N SER A 104 19.53 0.19 -7.54
CA SER A 104 20.08 1.09 -8.57
C SER A 104 19.28 1.02 -9.86
N GLY A 105 19.05 2.18 -10.49
CA GLY A 105 18.33 2.28 -11.76
C GLY A 105 16.80 2.24 -11.66
N LEU A 106 16.24 2.11 -10.46
CA LEU A 106 14.79 2.18 -10.27
C LEU A 106 14.29 3.61 -10.53
N ASP A 107 13.32 3.75 -11.42
CA ASP A 107 12.82 5.05 -11.88
C ASP A 107 11.33 5.02 -12.24
N ARG A 108 10.83 6.14 -12.76
CA ARG A 108 9.43 6.31 -13.15
C ARG A 108 8.93 5.26 -14.14
N GLN A 109 9.74 4.84 -15.11
CA GLN A 109 9.31 3.86 -16.11
C GLN A 109 8.97 2.52 -15.44
N HIS A 110 9.78 2.11 -14.47
CA HIS A 110 9.55 0.88 -13.71
C HIS A 110 8.27 0.96 -12.88
N PHE A 111 8.03 2.08 -12.18
CA PHE A 111 6.82 2.25 -11.38
C PHE A 111 5.55 2.37 -12.23
N ALA A 112 5.61 3.08 -13.37
CA ALA A 112 4.49 3.16 -14.30
C ALA A 112 4.13 1.77 -14.84
N HIS A 113 5.13 1.02 -15.30
CA HIS A 113 4.92 -0.35 -15.81
C HIS A 113 4.40 -1.31 -14.73
N TRP A 114 4.92 -1.19 -13.51
CA TRP A 114 4.43 -1.96 -12.35
C TRP A 114 2.95 -1.68 -12.07
N LEU A 115 2.51 -0.42 -12.15
CA LEU A 115 1.11 -0.03 -11.97
C LEU A 115 0.23 -0.54 -13.12
N ASP A 116 0.65 -0.40 -14.36
CA ASP A 116 -0.09 -0.91 -15.52
C ASP A 116 -0.31 -2.42 -15.42
N LEU A 117 0.74 -3.16 -15.03
CA LEU A 117 0.66 -4.60 -14.80
C LEU A 117 -0.28 -4.93 -13.63
N PHE A 118 -0.24 -4.14 -12.56
CA PHE A 118 -1.10 -4.32 -11.39
C PHE A 118 -2.57 -4.08 -11.73
N TYR A 119 -2.90 -3.00 -12.45
CA TYR A 119 -4.26 -2.68 -12.89
C TYR A 119 -4.80 -3.72 -13.87
N SER A 120 -3.97 -4.18 -14.81
CA SER A 120 -4.29 -5.29 -15.70
C SER A 120 -4.60 -6.58 -14.91
N THR A 121 -3.84 -6.85 -13.85
CA THR A 121 -4.07 -8.03 -13.00
C THR A 121 -5.35 -7.90 -12.20
N LEU A 122 -5.64 -6.73 -11.62
CA LEU A 122 -6.89 -6.45 -10.90
C LEU A 122 -8.12 -6.73 -11.79
N ARG A 123 -8.12 -6.20 -13.02
CA ARG A 123 -9.20 -6.42 -13.98
C ARG A 123 -9.33 -7.89 -14.36
N ALA A 124 -8.21 -8.60 -14.55
CA ALA A 124 -8.22 -10.02 -14.88
C ALA A 124 -8.74 -10.92 -13.76
N GLU A 125 -8.58 -10.53 -12.49
CA GLU A 125 -9.13 -11.24 -11.32
C GLU A 125 -10.65 -11.01 -11.14
N GLY A 126 -11.30 -10.31 -12.08
CA GLY A 126 -12.75 -10.10 -12.08
C GLY A 126 -13.23 -9.06 -11.05
N ALA A 127 -12.36 -8.16 -10.62
CA ALA A 127 -12.74 -7.05 -9.76
C ALA A 127 -13.76 -6.12 -10.45
N SER A 128 -14.77 -5.65 -9.71
CA SER A 128 -15.64 -4.58 -10.20
C SER A 128 -14.84 -3.29 -10.42
N GLU A 129 -15.36 -2.35 -11.22
CA GLU A 129 -14.71 -1.05 -11.44
C GLU A 129 -14.47 -0.30 -10.11
N GLU A 130 -15.38 -0.41 -9.15
CA GLU A 130 -15.21 0.17 -7.81
C GLU A 130 -14.08 -0.49 -7.02
N ALA A 131 -13.92 -1.82 -7.13
CA ALA A 131 -12.83 -2.55 -6.50
C ALA A 131 -11.48 -2.24 -7.18
N VAL A 132 -11.45 -2.15 -8.51
CA VAL A 132 -10.26 -1.71 -9.29
C VAL A 132 -9.83 -0.32 -8.84
N ARG A 133 -10.75 0.63 -8.76
CA ARG A 133 -10.46 1.98 -8.27
C ARG A 133 -9.95 1.97 -6.84
N LEU A 134 -10.65 1.29 -5.91
CA LEU A 134 -10.27 1.23 -4.50
C LEU A 134 -8.86 0.67 -4.30
N VAL A 135 -8.54 -0.47 -4.91
CA VAL A 135 -7.25 -1.15 -4.72
C VAL A 135 -6.16 -0.47 -5.56
N GLY A 136 -6.50 -0.02 -6.77
CA GLY A 136 -5.58 0.64 -7.68
C GLY A 136 -5.12 2.02 -7.22
N GLU A 137 -6.01 2.82 -6.60
CA GLU A 137 -5.63 4.10 -5.98
C GLU A 137 -4.63 3.88 -4.83
N ARG A 138 -4.80 2.80 -4.05
CA ARG A 138 -3.86 2.43 -2.97
C ARG A 138 -2.50 2.06 -3.53
N ALA A 139 -2.47 1.25 -4.59
CA ALA A 139 -1.25 0.90 -5.29
C ALA A 139 -0.53 2.15 -5.82
N ARG A 140 -1.29 3.08 -6.42
CA ARG A 140 -0.74 4.34 -6.95
C ARG A 140 -0.11 5.20 -5.86
N MET A 141 -0.80 5.39 -4.72
CA MET A 141 -0.26 6.16 -3.60
C MET A 141 1.05 5.57 -3.06
N ILE A 142 1.15 4.24 -2.99
CA ILE A 142 2.38 3.55 -2.57
C ILE A 142 3.50 3.79 -3.60
N ALA A 143 3.21 3.60 -4.89
CA ALA A 143 4.16 3.82 -5.97
C ALA A 143 4.68 5.27 -6.02
N ASP A 144 3.79 6.25 -5.91
CA ASP A 144 4.13 7.68 -5.85
C ASP A 144 5.02 8.00 -4.65
N SER A 145 4.65 7.50 -3.45
CA SER A 145 5.45 7.71 -2.23
C SER A 145 6.85 7.11 -2.37
N LEU A 146 6.97 5.88 -2.86
CA LEU A 146 8.25 5.21 -3.07
C LEU A 146 9.11 5.93 -4.11
N LEU A 147 8.54 6.23 -5.28
CA LEU A 147 9.26 6.91 -6.36
C LEU A 147 9.72 8.31 -5.94
N THR A 148 8.85 9.08 -5.30
CA THR A 148 9.21 10.40 -4.77
C THR A 148 10.30 10.29 -3.71
N GLY A 149 10.22 9.32 -2.79
CA GLY A 149 11.28 9.09 -1.79
C GLY A 149 12.62 8.69 -2.39
N ILE A 150 12.63 7.83 -3.41
CA ILE A 150 13.85 7.44 -4.15
C ILE A 150 14.45 8.66 -4.87
N ALA A 151 13.60 9.43 -5.57
CA ALA A 151 14.04 10.61 -6.29
C ALA A 151 14.57 11.70 -5.35
N LEU A 152 13.95 11.90 -4.18
CA LEU A 152 14.46 12.82 -3.16
C LEU A 152 15.82 12.36 -2.61
N HIS A 153 15.99 11.06 -2.37
CA HIS A 153 17.27 10.52 -1.89
C HIS A 153 18.40 10.67 -2.93
N ARG A 154 18.07 10.58 -4.22
CA ARG A 154 19.05 10.64 -5.32
C ARG A 154 19.33 12.06 -5.80
N ASP A 155 18.27 12.86 -5.96
CA ASP A 155 18.27 14.12 -6.73
C ASP A 155 17.89 15.34 -5.85
N GLY A 156 17.65 15.15 -4.54
CA GLY A 156 17.21 16.21 -3.64
C GLY A 156 15.81 16.74 -3.99
N LEU A 157 15.52 18.01 -3.65
CA LEU A 157 14.17 18.61 -3.81
C LEU A 157 13.63 18.60 -5.25
N VAL A 158 14.50 18.47 -6.25
CA VAL A 158 14.12 18.32 -7.68
C VAL A 158 13.28 17.07 -7.91
N GLY A 159 13.48 16.02 -7.11
CA GLY A 159 12.73 14.76 -7.18
C GLY A 159 11.34 14.78 -6.52
N SER A 160 10.92 15.89 -5.91
CA SER A 160 9.69 15.96 -5.09
C SER A 160 8.38 15.70 -5.83
N ARG A 161 8.37 15.74 -7.17
CA ARG A 161 7.19 15.48 -8.02
C ARG A 161 7.36 14.26 -8.92
N ALA A 162 8.27 13.34 -8.57
CA ALA A 162 8.62 12.22 -9.44
C ALA A 162 7.45 11.26 -9.71
N GLY A 163 6.46 11.14 -8.84
CA GLY A 163 5.28 10.30 -9.08
C GLY A 163 4.02 11.02 -9.58
N ALA A 164 4.10 12.33 -9.88
CA ALA A 164 2.94 13.11 -10.32
C ALA A 164 2.25 12.51 -11.56
N ASP A 165 3.04 12.02 -12.51
CA ASP A 165 2.56 11.52 -13.81
C ASP A 165 2.39 9.99 -13.86
N LEU A 166 2.35 9.33 -12.70
CA LEU A 166 2.07 7.89 -12.66
C LEU A 166 0.63 7.60 -13.11
N PRO A 167 0.41 6.46 -13.80
CA PRO A 167 -0.89 6.07 -14.32
C PRO A 167 -1.94 5.94 -13.20
N HIS A 168 -3.20 6.06 -13.59
CA HIS A 168 -4.36 5.89 -12.73
C HIS A 168 -5.09 4.59 -13.11
N PRO A 169 -5.74 3.92 -12.15
CA PRO A 169 -6.40 2.63 -12.37
C PRO A 169 -7.51 2.69 -13.42
#